data_AF-A0A2D7YM99-F1
#
_entry.id   AF-A0A2D7YM99-F1
#
_cell.length_a   1.000
_cell.length_b   1.000
_cell.length_c   1.000
_cell.angle_alpha   90.00
_cell.angle_beta   90.00
_cell.angle_gamma   90.00
#
_symmetry.space_group_name_H-M   'P 1'
#
loop_
_entity.id
_entity.type
_entity.pdbx_description
1 polymer ?
#
loop_
_entity_poly.entity_id
_entity_poly.type
_entity_poly.pdbx_seq_one_letter_code
_entity_poly.pdbx_strand_id
1 'polypeptide(L)'
;MPRPFVFIVPGDARERTVQIKVQLMVRGEDNEELTKRHIPLIEGTLHQVFSSSTAEELKTANGKEKLRELALRELQSALTKVAGKGLVEQVLFTSMVMQ
;
A
#
# COMPACT_ATOMS: atom_id res chain seq x y z
N MET A 1 -3.11 -5.76 -7.65
CA MET A 1 -3.79 -6.58 -6.63
C MET A 1 -5.23 -6.82 -7.05
N PRO A 2 -5.80 -8.02 -6.78
CA PRO A 2 -7.14 -8.35 -7.23
C PRO A 2 -8.25 -7.62 -6.47
N ARG A 3 -7.97 -7.15 -5.24
CA ARG A 3 -8.96 -6.48 -4.38
C ARG A 3 -8.52 -5.05 -4.00
N PRO A 4 -9.47 -4.11 -3.88
CA PRO A 4 -9.20 -2.81 -3.30
C PRO A 4 -8.99 -2.92 -1.79
N PHE A 5 -8.12 -2.07 -1.24
CA PHE A 5 -7.99 -1.89 0.19
C PHE A 5 -9.07 -0.93 0.66
N VAL A 6 -9.90 -1.36 1.61
CA VAL A 6 -10.94 -0.55 2.25
C VAL A 6 -10.61 -0.44 3.73
N PHE A 7 -10.58 0.78 4.25
CA PHE A 7 -10.29 1.05 5.65
C PHE A 7 -10.97 2.35 6.08
N ILE A 8 -11.13 2.51 7.40
CA ILE A 8 -11.75 3.69 8.00
C ILE A 8 -10.61 4.54 8.59
N VAL A 9 -10.64 5.84 8.29
CA VAL A 9 -9.68 6.80 8.84
C VAL A 9 -10.39 7.85 9.70
N PRO A 10 -9.76 8.31 10.78
CA PRO A 10 -10.26 9.44 11.54
C PRO A 10 -10.20 10.72 10.68
N GLY A 11 -11.23 11.55 10.81
CA GLY A 11 -11.30 12.88 10.21
C GLY A 11 -12.00 13.85 11.13
N ASP A 12 -11.80 15.17 10.93
CA ASP A 12 -12.25 16.24 11.83
C ASP A 12 -13.69 16.13 12.38
N ALA A 13 -14.65 15.80 11.52
CA ALA A 13 -16.07 15.79 11.89
C ALA A 13 -16.68 14.39 11.99
N ARG A 14 -16.15 13.43 11.24
CA ARG A 14 -16.60 12.04 11.21
C ARG A 14 -15.53 11.17 10.58
N GLU A 15 -15.53 9.90 10.96
CA GLU A 15 -14.76 8.86 10.30
C GLU A 15 -15.11 8.79 8.82
N ARG A 16 -14.11 8.54 7.97
CA ARG A 16 -14.28 8.43 6.53
C ARG A 16 -13.83 7.07 6.05
N THR A 17 -14.59 6.52 5.11
CA THR A 17 -14.21 5.27 4.46
C THR A 17 -13.34 5.60 3.26
N VAL A 18 -12.18 4.98 3.18
CA VAL A 18 -11.24 5.15 2.08
C VAL A 18 -11.07 3.83 1.37
N GLN A 19 -11.17 3.88 0.05
CA GLN A 19 -10.91 2.76 -0.84
C GLN A 19 -9.72 3.08 -1.75
N ILE A 20 -8.66 2.27 -1.69
CA ILE A 20 -7.46 2.43 -2.52
C ILE A 20 -7.26 1.16 -3.37
N LYS A 21 -7.14 1.33 -4.69
CA LYS A 21 -6.67 0.27 -5.59
C LYS A 21 -5.18 0.42 -5.84
N VAL A 22 -4.46 -0.65 -5.55
CA VAL A 22 -3.00 -0.68 -5.65
C VAL A 22 -2.54 -1.74 -6.66
N GLN A 23 -1.54 -1.37 -7.45
CA GLN A 23 -0.76 -2.28 -8.27
C GLN A 23 0.70 -2.21 -7.86
N LEU A 24 1.40 -3.33 -8.03
CA LEU A 24 2.82 -3.45 -7.69
C LEU A 24 3.59 -3.60 -9.00
N MET A 25 4.65 -2.83 -9.13
CA MET A 25 5.63 -3.00 -10.20
C MET A 25 6.77 -3.85 -9.66
N VAL A 26 7.02 -4.96 -10.34
CA VAL A 26 8.06 -5.95 -10.04
C VAL A 26 8.90 -6.13 -11.30
N ARG A 27 10.22 -6.31 -11.13
CA ARG A 27 11.15 -6.48 -12.24
C ARG A 27 11.69 -7.90 -12.27
N GLY A 28 11.50 -8.60 -13.39
CA GLY A 28 11.98 -9.97 -13.60
C GLY A 28 10.98 -11.04 -13.15
N GLU A 29 10.98 -12.18 -13.85
CA GLU A 29 10.01 -13.27 -13.65
C GLU A 29 10.16 -13.96 -12.28
N ASP A 30 11.38 -14.20 -11.80
CA ASP A 30 11.64 -14.74 -10.46
C ASP A 30 11.04 -13.87 -9.35
N ASN A 31 11.17 -12.55 -9.47
CA ASN A 31 10.63 -11.62 -8.48
C ASN A 31 9.11 -11.56 -8.53
N GLU A 32 8.51 -11.71 -9.72
CA GLU A 32 7.06 -11.81 -9.86
C GLU A 32 6.52 -13.05 -9.14
N GLU A 33 7.15 -14.21 -9.32
CA GLU A 33 6.71 -15.45 -8.65
C GLU A 33 6.87 -15.35 -7.13
N LEU A 34 8.00 -14.86 -6.63
CA LEU A 34 8.21 -14.64 -5.20
C LEU A 34 7.19 -13.64 -4.63
N THR A 35 6.92 -12.56 -5.34
CA THR A 35 5.92 -11.57 -4.92
C THR A 35 4.53 -12.21 -4.84
N LYS A 36 4.15 -13.05 -5.81
CA LYS A 36 2.88 -13.80 -5.79
C LYS A 36 2.79 -14.72 -4.57
N ARG A 37 3.88 -15.39 -4.20
CA ARG A 37 3.93 -16.25 -2.99
C ARG A 37 3.74 -15.46 -1.70
N HIS A 38 4.15 -14.20 -1.67
CA HIS A 38 4.06 -13.33 -0.50
C HIS A 38 2.88 -12.34 -0.53
N ILE A 39 1.89 -12.52 -1.42
CA ILE A 39 0.69 -11.67 -1.50
C ILE A 39 0.06 -11.40 -0.13
N PRO A 40 -0.18 -12.39 0.76
CA PRO A 40 -0.83 -12.12 2.05
C PRO A 40 -0.02 -11.18 2.95
N LEU A 41 1.30 -11.30 2.95
CA LEU A 41 2.18 -10.41 3.71
C LEU A 41 2.13 -9.00 3.14
N ILE A 42 2.19 -8.87 1.81
CA ILE A 42 2.13 -7.60 1.12
C ILE A 42 0.80 -6.89 1.40
N GLU A 43 -0.32 -7.61 1.32
CA GLU A 43 -1.64 -7.07 1.66
C GLU A 43 -1.70 -6.62 3.12
N GLY A 44 -1.20 -7.43 4.05
CA GLY A 44 -1.17 -7.06 5.47
C GLY A 44 -0.35 -5.79 5.74
N THR A 45 0.86 -5.71 5.19
CA THR A 45 1.73 -4.53 5.35
C THR A 45 1.11 -3.28 4.75
N LEU A 46 0.59 -3.36 3.52
CA LEU A 46 -0.08 -2.22 2.88
C LEU A 46 -1.33 -1.78 3.64
N HIS A 47 -2.15 -2.74 4.10
CA HIS A 47 -3.32 -2.44 4.89
C HIS A 47 -2.96 -1.72 6.19
N GLN A 48 -1.93 -2.19 6.90
CA GLN A 48 -1.44 -1.56 8.12
C GLN A 48 -0.99 -0.12 7.86
N VAL A 49 -0.19 0.10 6.82
CA VAL A 49 0.25 1.45 6.41
C VAL A 49 -0.94 2.36 6.13
N PHE A 50 -1.87 1.92 5.29
CA PHE A 50 -3.02 2.73 4.89
C PHE A 50 -3.97 3.03 6.06
N SER A 51 -4.21 2.05 6.94
CA SER A 51 -5.04 2.22 8.13
C SER A 51 -4.46 3.21 9.15
N SER A 52 -3.14 3.44 9.12
CA SER A 52 -2.47 4.38 10.01
C SER A 52 -2.53 5.84 9.55
N SER A 53 -3.01 6.09 8.32
CA SER A 53 -3.11 7.43 7.75
C SER A 53 -4.39 8.17 8.17
N THR A 54 -4.33 9.49 8.08
CA THR A 54 -5.46 10.37 8.40
C THR A 54 -6.22 10.85 7.16
N ALA A 55 -7.47 11.28 7.32
CA ALA A 55 -8.26 11.83 6.21
C ALA A 55 -7.61 13.07 5.56
N GLU A 56 -6.87 13.87 6.34
CA GLU A 56 -6.20 15.08 5.85
C GLU A 56 -5.03 14.75 4.91
N GLU A 57 -4.18 13.81 5.31
CA GLU A 57 -3.06 13.33 4.48
C GLU A 57 -3.57 12.76 3.16
N LEU A 58 -4.64 11.97 3.22
CA LEU A 58 -5.24 11.32 2.08
C LEU A 58 -5.97 12.29 1.12
N LYS A 59 -6.32 13.50 1.57
CA LYS A 59 -6.90 14.54 0.71
C LYS A 59 -5.84 15.28 -0.10
N THR A 60 -4.65 15.49 0.46
CA THR A 60 -3.59 16.29 -0.17
C THR A 60 -2.75 15.47 -1.15
N ALA A 61 -2.22 16.10 -2.20
CA ALA A 61 -1.29 15.44 -3.13
C ALA A 61 -0.02 14.98 -2.41
N ASN A 62 0.53 15.83 -1.54
CA ASN A 62 1.72 15.54 -0.74
C ASN A 62 1.51 14.34 0.19
N GLY A 63 0.37 14.25 0.88
CA GLY A 63 0.11 13.11 1.76
C GLY A 63 -0.09 11.80 1.00
N LYS A 64 -0.71 11.83 -0.20
CA LYS A 64 -0.77 10.65 -1.08
C LYS A 64 0.61 10.19 -1.55
N GLU A 65 1.50 11.12 -1.85
CA GLU A 65 2.88 10.81 -2.25
C GLU A 65 3.66 10.19 -1.09
N LYS A 66 3.62 10.83 0.09
CA LYS A 66 4.20 10.28 1.33
C LYS A 66 3.66 8.88 1.64
N LEU A 67 2.36 8.67 1.48
CA LEU A 67 1.76 7.36 1.72
C LEU A 67 2.31 6.30 0.76
N ARG A 68 2.51 6.66 -0.51
CA ARG A 68 3.08 5.76 -1.51
C ARG A 68 4.52 5.41 -1.17
N GLU A 69 5.33 6.39 -0.78
CA GLU A 69 6.71 6.17 -0.35
C GLU A 69 6.79 5.31 0.91
N LEU A 70 5.93 5.59 1.89
CA LEU A 70 5.87 4.83 3.15
C LEU A 70 5.42 3.39 2.88
N ALA A 71 4.42 3.19 2.04
CA ALA A 71 3.96 1.88 1.62
C ALA A 71 5.07 1.08 0.91
N LEU A 72 5.80 1.71 -0.02
CA LEU A 72 6.92 1.07 -0.70
C LEU A 72 8.02 0.67 0.30
N ARG A 73 8.39 1.57 1.20
CA ARG A 73 9.44 1.34 2.20
C ARG A 73 9.08 0.21 3.16
N GLU A 74 7.88 0.23 3.72
CA GLU A 74 7.42 -0.82 4.64
C GLU A 74 7.32 -2.17 3.93
N LEU A 75 6.86 -2.17 2.67
CA LEU A 75 6.80 -3.37 1.85
C LEU A 75 8.19 -3.95 1.56
N GLN A 76 9.14 -3.11 1.16
CA GLN A 76 10.53 -3.53 0.95
C GLN A 76 11.16 -4.04 2.24
N SER A 77 10.88 -3.42 3.39
CA SER A 77 11.36 -3.86 4.69
C SER A 77 10.78 -5.24 5.07
N ALA A 78 9.47 -5.42 4.92
CA ALA A 78 8.79 -6.69 5.18
C ALA A 78 9.29 -7.81 4.27
N LEU A 79 9.41 -7.53 2.96
CA LEU A 79 9.90 -8.50 1.98
C LEU A 79 11.38 -8.81 2.16
N THR A 80 12.21 -7.84 2.56
CA THR A 80 13.63 -8.10 2.86
C THR A 80 13.77 -9.00 4.09
N LYS A 81 12.91 -8.86 5.11
CA LYS A 81 12.93 -9.75 6.29
C LYS A 81 12.56 -11.20 5.96
N VAL A 82 11.68 -11.42 4.98
CA VAL A 82 11.17 -12.76 4.65
C VAL A 82 11.91 -13.41 3.48
N ALA A 83 12.16 -12.66 2.41
CA ALA A 83 12.77 -13.12 1.18
C ALA A 83 14.23 -12.66 1.00
N GLY A 84 14.76 -11.82 1.89
CA GLY A 84 16.13 -11.31 1.82
C GLY A 84 16.40 -10.31 0.68
N LYS A 85 15.37 -9.96 -0.10
CA LYS A 85 15.49 -9.11 -1.30
C LYS A 85 14.31 -8.14 -1.42
N GLY A 86 14.58 -6.94 -1.94
CA GLY A 86 13.55 -5.97 -2.31
C GLY A 86 12.87 -6.36 -3.62
N LEU A 87 11.81 -7.17 -3.56
CA LEU A 87 11.14 -7.70 -4.75
C LEU A 87 10.33 -6.62 -5.49
N VAL A 88 9.80 -5.62 -4.77
CA VAL A 88 8.91 -4.59 -5.32
C VAL A 88 9.69 -3.31 -5.64
N GLU A 89 9.56 -2.85 -6.88
CA GLU A 89 10.20 -1.65 -7.38
C GLU A 89 9.36 -0.41 -7.10
N GLN A 90 8.05 -0.47 -7.37
CA GLN A 90 7.14 0.64 -7.11
C GLN A 90 5.74 0.17 -6.70
N VAL A 91 5.08 1.01 -5.89
CA VAL A 91 3.68 0.86 -5.52
C VAL A 91 2.86 1.90 -6.29
N LEU A 92 1.93 1.46 -7.13
CA LEU A 92 1.12 2.30 -8.00
C LEU A 92 -0.30 2.41 -7.44
N PHE A 93 -0.76 3.63 -7.21
CA PHE A 93 -2.14 3.89 -6.83
C PHE A 93 -2.96 4.13 -8.10
N THR A 94 -3.82 3.18 -8.45
CA THR A 94 -4.61 3.22 -9.69
C THR A 94 -6.00 3.82 -9.48
N SER A 95 -6.50 3.79 -8.25
CA SER A 95 -7.75 4.45 -7.89
C SER A 95 -7.74 4.75 -6.40
N MET A 96 -8.31 5.88 -6.01
CA MET A 96 -8.47 6.28 -4.62
C MET A 96 -9.79 7.02 -4.49
N VAL A 97 -10.68 6.49 -3.64
CA VAL A 97 -12.01 7.04 -3.37
C VAL A 97 -12.14 7.24 -1.87
N MET A 98 -12.70 8.37 -1.45
CA MET A 98 -12.97 8.70 -0.05
C MET A 98 -14.44 9.14 0.08
N GLN A 99 -15.17 8.56 1.02
CA GLN A 99 -16.61 8.79 1.25
C GLN A 99 -16.88 9.36 2.64
#